data_AF-A0AA35JF73-F1
#
_entry.id   AF-A0AA35JF73-F1
#
_cell.length_a   1.000
_cell.length_b   1.000
_cell.length_c   1.000
_cell.angle_alpha   90.00
_cell.angle_beta   90.00
_cell.angle_gamma   90.00
#
_symmetry.space_group_name_H-M   'P 1'
#
loop_
_entity.id
_entity.type
_entity.pdbx_description
1 polymer ?
#
loop_
_entity_poly.entity_id
_entity_poly.type
_entity_poly.pdbx_seq_one_letter_code
_entity_poly.pdbx_strand_id
1 'polypeptide(L)'
;MILPKEAIIKILSQNNSDKNIKIDDKVIPMIQKYLEIFIEEAALRSLQSHKDSSGAHDGDGPLELSHLDLERIVGLLLMDM
;
A
#
# COMPACT_ATOMS: atom_id res chain seq x y z
N MET A 1 -10.91 1.86 3.14
CA MET A 1 -11.09 2.93 2.14
C MET A 1 -11.44 2.22 0.84
N ILE A 2 -12.65 2.36 0.32
CA ILE A 2 -13.07 1.53 -0.81
C ILE A 2 -12.73 2.25 -2.12
N LEU A 3 -11.72 1.74 -2.83
CA LEU A 3 -11.36 2.20 -4.18
C LEU A 3 -12.48 1.87 -5.17
N PRO A 4 -12.93 2.81 -6.02
CA PRO A 4 -13.94 2.54 -7.04
C PRO A 4 -13.51 1.44 -8.01
N LYS A 5 -14.47 0.59 -8.44
CA LYS A 5 -14.23 -0.51 -9.39
C LYS A 5 -13.57 -0.02 -10.67
N GLU A 6 -14.04 1.09 -11.22
CA GLU A 6 -13.55 1.68 -12.46
C GLU A 6 -12.09 2.13 -12.32
N ALA A 7 -11.69 2.60 -11.14
CA ALA A 7 -10.31 3.01 -10.88
C ALA A 7 -9.38 1.79 -10.87
N ILE A 8 -9.79 0.70 -10.21
CA ILE A 8 -9.02 -0.55 -10.15
C ILE A 8 -8.80 -1.12 -11.55
N ILE A 9 -9.86 -1.17 -12.37
CA ILE A 9 -9.76 -1.67 -13.75
C ILE A 9 -8.77 -0.84 -14.56
N LYS A 10 -8.84 0.50 -14.46
CA LYS A 10 -7.92 1.41 -15.17
C LYS A 10 -6.47 1.23 -14.72
N ILE A 11 -6.22 1.14 -13.41
CA ILE A 11 -4.86 0.94 -12.85
C ILE A 11 -4.30 -0.40 -13.32
N LEU A 12 -5.07 -1.49 -13.24
CA LEU A 12 -4.58 -2.81 -13.64
C LEU A 12 -4.37 -2.93 -15.16
N SER A 13 -5.15 -2.20 -15.94
CA SER A 13 -5.02 -2.22 -17.41
C SER A 13 -3.91 -1.31 -17.93
N GLN A 14 -3.32 -0.45 -17.09
CA GLN A 14 -2.39 0.61 -17.53
C GLN A 14 -1.14 0.08 -18.24
N ASN A 15 -0.64 -1.08 -17.81
CA ASN A 15 0.58 -1.70 -18.34
C ASN A 15 0.27 -2.87 -19.30
N ASN A 16 -1.00 -3.10 -19.63
CA ASN A 16 -1.38 -4.19 -20.51
C ASN A 16 -1.37 -3.75 -21.96
N SER A 17 -0.44 -4.33 -22.73
CA SER A 17 -0.32 -4.13 -24.16
C SER A 17 -1.56 -4.63 -24.92
N ASP A 18 -2.20 -5.68 -24.39
CA ASP A 18 -3.49 -6.18 -24.85
C ASP A 18 -4.63 -5.50 -24.09
N LYS A 19 -5.43 -4.70 -24.81
CA LYS A 19 -6.60 -3.96 -24.28
C LYS A 19 -7.78 -4.87 -23.84
N ASN A 20 -7.57 -6.17 -23.76
CA ASN A 20 -8.61 -7.18 -23.57
C ASN A 20 -8.65 -7.80 -22.17
N ILE A 21 -8.07 -7.15 -21.16
CA ILE A 21 -8.27 -7.60 -19.78
C ILE A 21 -9.73 -7.39 -19.38
N LYS A 22 -10.38 -8.49 -19.02
CA LYS A 22 -11.68 -8.52 -18.37
C LYS A 22 -11.49 -9.11 -16.98
N ILE A 23 -11.89 -8.36 -15.97
CA ILE A 23 -11.87 -8.80 -14.57
C ILE A 23 -13.30 -9.17 -14.20
N ASP A 24 -13.50 -10.36 -13.66
CA ASP A 24 -14.80 -10.80 -13.18
C ASP A 24 -15.25 -9.91 -12.01
N ASP A 25 -16.52 -9.52 -12.01
CA ASP A 25 -17.11 -8.65 -11.00
C ASP A 25 -16.97 -9.20 -9.57
N LYS A 26 -16.90 -10.53 -9.42
CA LYS A 26 -16.69 -11.19 -8.12
C LYS A 26 -15.27 -11.04 -7.59
N VAL A 27 -14.30 -10.77 -8.46
CA VAL A 27 -12.88 -10.62 -8.11
C VAL A 27 -12.57 -9.18 -7.67
N ILE A 28 -13.38 -8.20 -8.11
CA ILE A 28 -13.19 -6.79 -7.75
C ILE A 28 -13.14 -6.57 -6.23
N PRO A 29 -14.06 -7.13 -5.40
CA PRO A 29 -13.98 -7.00 -3.95
C PRO A 29 -12.71 -7.62 -3.35
N MET A 30 -12.19 -8.69 -3.95
CA MET A 30 -10.96 -9.34 -3.48
C MET A 30 -9.74 -8.45 -3.75
N ILE A 31 -9.67 -7.82 -4.92
CA ILE A 31 -8.61 -6.86 -5.26
C ILE A 31 -8.71 -5.61 -4.38
N GLN A 32 -9.93 -5.11 -4.14
CA GLN A 32 -10.16 -4.02 -3.18
C GLN A 32 -9.58 -4.37 -1.81
N LYS A 33 -9.89 -5.57 -1.31
CA LYS A 33 -9.37 -6.02 -0.01
C LYS A 33 -7.86 -6.18 0.00
N TYR A 34 -7.27 -6.70 -1.07
CA TYR A 34 -5.83 -6.81 -1.23
C TYR A 34 -5.15 -5.43 -1.20
N LEU A 35 -5.68 -4.43 -1.92
CA LEU A 35 -5.15 -3.07 -1.93
C LEU A 35 -5.27 -2.40 -0.55
N GLU A 36 -6.37 -2.65 0.18
CA GLU A 36 -6.51 -2.17 1.56
C GLU A 36 -5.41 -2.75 2.46
N ILE A 37 -5.19 -4.07 2.41
CA ILE A 37 -4.15 -4.74 3.19
C ILE A 37 -2.76 -4.22 2.81
N PHE A 38 -2.48 -4.07 1.51
CA PHE A 38 -1.20 -3.55 1.03
C PHE A 38 -0.88 -2.17 1.59
N ILE A 39 -1.86 -1.25 1.57
CA ILE A 39 -1.69 0.12 2.09
C ILE A 39 -1.56 0.11 3.62
N GLU A 40 -2.36 -0.71 4.31
CA GLU A 40 -2.33 -0.83 5.77
C GLU A 40 -0.98 -1.38 6.25
N GLU A 41 -0.47 -2.44 5.62
CA GLU A 41 0.86 -3.00 5.90
C GLU A 41 1.97 -1.99 5.61
N ALA A 42 1.90 -1.26 4.49
CA ALA A 42 2.86 -0.21 4.18
C ALA A 42 2.90 0.87 5.28
N ALA A 43 1.73 1.33 5.74
CA ALA A 43 1.63 2.35 6.79
C ALA A 43 2.11 1.84 8.16
N LEU A 44 1.67 0.65 8.57
CA LEU A 44 2.04 0.06 9.86
C LEU A 44 3.53 -0.26 9.94
N ARG A 45 4.11 -0.81 8.88
CA ARG A 45 5.55 -1.10 8.82
C ARG A 45 6.39 0.16 8.74
N SER A 46 5.93 1.19 8.02
CA SER A 46 6.60 2.50 8.00
C SER A 46 6.57 3.15 9.38
N LEU A 47 5.43 3.07 10.07
CA LEU A 47 5.29 3.54 11.45
C LEU A 47 6.23 2.79 12.41
N GLN A 48 6.32 1.47 12.29
CA GLN A 48 7.19 0.67 13.13
C GLN A 48 8.66 0.99 12.86
N SER A 49 9.05 1.03 11.58
CA SER A 49 10.39 1.43 11.13
C SER A 49 10.78 2.82 11.64
N HIS A 50 9.84 3.77 11.63
CA HIS A 50 10.04 5.11 12.17
C HIS A 50 10.34 5.06 13.67
N LYS A 51 9.51 4.37 14.46
CA LYS A 51 9.69 4.21 15.92
C LYS A 51 11.01 3.53 16.30
N ASP A 52 11.41 2.51 15.53
CA ASP A 52 12.66 1.78 15.78
C ASP A 52 13.89 2.65 15.44
N SER A 53 13.77 3.52 14.44
CA SER A 53 14.86 4.39 13.98
C SER A 53 15.01 5.67 14.81
N SER A 54 13.92 6.22 15.36
CA SER A 54 13.93 7.48 16.12
C SER A 54 14.28 7.32 17.60
N GLY A 55 14.62 6.10 18.05
CA GLY A 55 15.27 5.85 19.32
C GLY A 55 14.59 6.54 20.51
N ALA A 56 13.36 6.12 20.84
CA ALA A 56 12.68 6.44 22.10
C ALA A 56 12.64 7.93 22.52
N HIS A 57 12.71 8.87 21.57
CA HIS A 57 12.40 10.27 21.85
C HIS A 57 10.97 10.56 21.38
N ASP A 58 10.01 10.31 22.29
CA ASP A 58 8.72 10.99 22.32
C ASP A 58 8.99 12.50 22.50
N GLY A 59 9.40 13.17 21.43
CA GLY A 59 9.18 14.59 21.30
C GLY A 59 7.67 14.78 21.14
N ASP A 60 7.08 15.65 21.95
CA ASP A 60 5.65 15.99 22.06
C ASP A 60 5.04 16.60 20.76
N GLY A 61 5.67 16.36 19.61
CA GLY A 61 5.24 16.75 18.29
C GLY A 61 4.38 15.69 17.62
N PRO A 62 3.59 16.06 16.60
CA PRO A 62 2.83 15.11 15.83
C PRO A 62 3.76 14.12 15.13
N LEU A 63 3.45 12.83 15.29
CA LEU A 63 4.08 11.74 14.55
C LEU A 63 3.89 11.96 13.04
N GLU A 64 4.99 12.25 12.35
CA GLU A 64 5.01 12.50 10.91
C GLU A 64 5.86 11.46 10.21
N LEU A 65 5.24 10.68 9.32
CA LEU A 65 5.95 9.71 8.49
C LEU A 65 6.54 10.40 7.26
N SER A 66 7.79 10.11 6.97
CA SER A 66 8.50 10.62 5.80
C SER A 66 8.64 9.54 4.73
N HIS A 67 9.03 9.93 3.51
CA HIS A 67 9.34 8.98 2.43
C HIS A 67 10.41 7.96 2.83
N LEU A 68 11.37 8.35 3.70
CA LEU A 68 12.44 7.48 4.19
C LEU A 68 11.90 6.26 4.97
N ASP A 69 10.78 6.43 5.68
CA ASP A 69 10.19 5.35 6.47
C ASP A 69 9.61 4.26 5.57
N LEU A 70 9.02 4.65 4.43
CA LEU A 70 8.54 3.73 3.40
C LEU A 70 9.69 3.07 2.65
N GLU A 71 10.73 3.84 2.26
CA GLU A 71 11.89 3.32 1.54
C GLU A 71 12.63 2.22 2.33
N ARG A 72 12.68 2.32 3.66
CA ARG A 72 13.29 1.29 4.52
C ARG A 72 12.53 -0.05 4.48
N ILE A 73 11.21 -0.03 4.31
CA ILE A 73 10.37 -1.23 4.42
C ILE A 73 9.89 -1.78 3.07
N VAL A 74 9.97 -0.99 1.99
CA VAL A 74 9.37 -1.34 0.70
C VAL A 74 9.92 -2.64 0.11
N GLY A 75 11.21 -2.92 0.32
CA GLY A 75 11.82 -4.17 -0.16
C GLY A 75 11.17 -5.40 0.45
N LEU A 76 10.96 -5.41 1.77
CA LEU A 76 10.29 -6.51 2.47
C LEU A 76 8.79 -6.55 2.20
N LEU A 77 8.14 -5.38 2.15
CA LEU A 77 6.72 -5.25 1.80
C LEU A 77 6.41 -5.88 0.44
N LEU A 78 7.27 -5.65 -0.57
CA LEU A 78 7.09 -6.22 -1.92
C LEU A 78 7.47 -7.69 -2.01
N MET A 79 8.20 -8.25 -1.04
CA MET A 79 8.48 -9.69 -0.98
C MET A 79 7.36 -10.49 -0.33
N ASP A 80 6.66 -9.88 0.64
CA ASP A 80 5.56 -10.54 1.37
C ASP A 80 4.25 -10.59 0.58
N MET A 81 4.09 -9.70 -0.42
CA MET A 81 2.86 -9.48 -1.18
C MET A 81 2.97 -10.04 -2.59
#